data_AF-A0A951N1B2-F1
#
_entry.id   AF-A0A951N1B2-F1
#
_cell.length_a   1.000
_cell.length_b   1.000
_cell.length_c   1.000
_cell.angle_alpha   90.00
_cell.angle_beta   90.00
_cell.angle_gamma   90.00
#
_symmetry.space_group_name_H-M   'P 1'
#
loop_
_entity.id
_entity.type
_entity.pdbx_description
1 polymer ?
#
loop_
_entity_poly.entity_id
_entity_poly.type
_entity_poly.pdbx_seq_one_letter_code
_entity_poly.pdbx_strand_id
1 'polypeptide(L)' 'MRTLIEDVIGREILDSRGNPTVEVDLFLEGGSVGTALVPSGASTGAHEAVELRDADEARYGGKGVLDAVRHVNETI' A
#
# COMPACT_ATOMS: atom_id res chain seq x y z
N MET A 1 -26.41 -3.03 8.47
CA MET A 1 -25.39 -2.97 7.39
C MET A 1 -24.49 -4.18 7.54
N ARG A 2 -24.18 -4.89 6.45
CA ARG A 2 -23.23 -6.00 6.49
C ARG A 2 -21.81 -5.46 6.44
N THR A 3 -20.90 -6.09 7.18
CA THR A 3 -19.51 -5.67 7.32
C THR A 3 -18.53 -6.74 6.80
N LEU A 4 -19.03 -7.70 6.02
CA LEU A 4 -18.16 -8.62 5.29
C LEU A 4 -17.43 -7.85 4.19
N ILE A 5 -16.13 -8.12 4.04
CA ILE A 5 -15.30 -7.53 2.99
C ILE A 5 -15.69 -8.19 1.67
N GLU A 6 -16.05 -7.37 0.70
CA GLU A 6 -16.40 -7.76 -0.66
C GLU A 6 -15.20 -7.69 -1.59
N ASP A 7 -14.40 -6.62 -1.49
CA ASP A 7 -13.23 -6.40 -2.35
C ASP A 7 -12.15 -5.56 -1.66
N VAL A 8 -10.90 -5.74 -2.11
CA VAL A 8 -9.70 -5.04 -1.64
C VAL A 8 -8.88 -4.61 -2.85
N ILE A 9 -8.65 -3.30 -2.99
CA ILE A 9 -7.93 -2.75 -4.15
C ILE A 9 -6.76 -1.88 -3.67
N GLY A 10 -5.54 -2.31 -3.98
CA GLY A 10 -4.31 -1.57 -3.75
C GLY A 10 -3.83 -0.78 -4.97
N ARG A 11 -3.20 0.37 -4.73
CA ARG A 11 -2.56 1.20 -5.77
C ARG A 11 -1.32 1.95 -5.24
N GLU A 12 -0.43 2.33 -6.16
CA GLU A 12 0.73 3.17 -5.86
C GLU A 12 0.34 4.65 -5.97
N ILE A 13 0.64 5.41 -4.93
CA ILE A 13 0.46 6.87 -4.85
C ILE A 13 1.75 7.55 -4.35
N LEU A 14 1.78 8.87 -4.27
CA LEU A 14 2.93 9.61 -3.71
C LEU A 14 2.63 10.16 -2.31
N ASP A 15 3.62 10.02 -1.42
CA ASP A 15 3.60 10.60 -0.08
C ASP A 15 3.91 12.11 -0.08
N SER A 16 3.92 12.72 1.11
CA SER A 16 4.24 14.15 1.30
C SER A 16 5.66 14.57 0.92
N ARG A 17 6.57 13.60 0.72
CA ARG A 17 7.97 13.78 0.29
C ARG A 17 8.17 13.40 -1.18
N GLY A 18 7.11 13.02 -1.89
CA GLY A 18 7.16 12.58 -3.29
C GLY A 18 7.72 11.17 -3.50
N ASN A 19 7.81 10.33 -2.45
CA ASN A 19 8.16 8.91 -2.64
C ASN A 19 6.89 8.07 -2.84
N PRO A 20 6.97 6.97 -3.60
CA PRO A 20 5.87 6.02 -3.71
C PRO A 20 5.45 5.44 -2.36
N THR A 21 4.13 5.25 -2.18
CA THR A 21 3.54 4.51 -1.05
C THR A 21 2.23 3.84 -1.49
N VAL A 22 1.69 2.95 -0.66
CA VAL A 22 0.48 2.18 -0.97
C VAL A 22 -0.76 2.90 -0.42
N GLU A 23 -1.78 3.01 -1.26
CA GLU A 23 -3.17 3.30 -0.88
C GLU A 23 -4.02 2.05 -1.09
N VAL A 24 -4.92 1.77 -0.16
CA VAL A 24 -5.86 0.63 -0.23
C VAL A 24 -7.29 1.11 -0.05
N ASP A 25 -8.16 0.67 -0.94
CA ASP A 25 -9.61 0.75 -0.79
C ASP A 25 -10.17 -0.61 -0.34
N LEU A 26 -11.08 -0.57 0.64
CA LEU A 26 -11.85 -1.71 1.13
C LEU A 26 -13.33 -1.48 0.84
N PHE A 27 -13.96 -2.43 0.17
CA PHE A 27 -15.38 -2.43 -0.13
C PHE A 27 -16.08 -3.45 0.77
N LEU A 28 -17.15 -3.03 1.44
CA LEU A 28 -17.99 -3.93 2.23
C LEU A 28 -19.27 -4.25 1.47
N GLU A 29 -19.82 -5.46 1.65
CA GLU A 29 -21.11 -5.85 1.05
C GLU A 29 -22.26 -4.89 1.42
N GLY A 30 -22.12 -4.15 2.53
CA GLY A 30 -23.06 -3.11 2.95
C GLY A 30 -22.99 -1.81 2.13
N GLY A 31 -22.10 -1.72 1.14
CA GLY A 31 -21.88 -0.56 0.27
C GLY A 31 -20.96 0.52 0.85
N SER A 32 -20.43 0.34 2.06
CA SER A 32 -19.45 1.26 2.63
C SER A 32 -18.08 1.04 2.00
N VAL A 33 -17.33 2.13 1.81
CA VAL A 33 -15.96 2.11 1.29
C VAL A 33 -15.04 2.79 2.30
N GLY A 34 -13.91 2.18 2.59
CA GLY A 34 -12.85 2.76 3.41
C GLY A 34 -11.55 2.87 2.61
N THR A 35 -10.93 4.04 2.62
CA THR A 35 -9.64 4.28 1.96
C THR A 35 -8.59 4.62 3.01
N ALA A 36 -7.41 4.01 2.90
CA ALA A 36 -6.27 4.31 3.75
C ALA A 36 -4.98 4.43 2.95
N LEU A 37 -4.18 5.43 3.32
CA LEU A 37 -2.84 5.66 2.78
C LEU A 37 -1.82 5.25 3.83
N VAL A 38 -0.85 4.42 3.46
CA VAL A 38 0.21 4.00 4.38
C VAL A 38 1.31 5.06 4.39
N PRO A 39 1.73 5.59 5.56
CA PRO A 39 2.87 6.50 5.61
C PRO A 39 4.15 5.75 5.25
N SER A 40 5.05 6.39 4.51
CA SER A 40 6.36 5.81 4.20
C SER A 40 7.34 5.99 5.35
N GLY A 41 8.03 4.91 5.71
CA GLY A 41 9.03 4.86 6.75
C GLY A 41 10.25 5.70 6.41
N ALA A 42 10.75 6.43 7.40
CA ALA A 42 12.09 7.03 7.36
C ALA A 42 13.06 6.31 8.30
N SER A 43 12.52 5.55 9.25
CA SER A 43 13.30 4.85 10.26
C SER A 43 14.00 3.63 9.68
N THR A 44 15.15 3.29 10.25
CA THR A 44 16.02 2.18 9.83
C THR A 44 16.23 1.17 10.97
N GLY A 45 15.33 1.16 11.95
CA GLY A 45 15.40 0.25 13.09
C GLY A 45 15.36 -1.22 12.66
N ALA A 46 16.35 -2.00 13.10
CA ALA A 46 16.47 -3.41 12.71
C ALA A 46 15.36 -4.33 13.25
N HIS A 47 14.51 -3.83 14.15
CA HIS A 47 13.40 -4.57 14.76
C HIS A 47 12.02 -4.00 14.40
N GLU A 48 11.97 -3.11 13.41
CA GLU A 48 10.72 -2.55 12.90
C GLU A 48 10.11 -3.46 11.83
N ALA A 49 8.80 -3.30 11.60
CA ALA A 49 8.15 -3.93 10.45
C ALA A 49 8.74 -3.36 9.16
N VAL A 50 9.07 -4.24 8.21
CA VAL A 50 9.75 -3.85 6.98
C VAL A 50 8.73 -3.52 5.90
N GLU A 51 8.85 -2.33 5.31
CA GLU A 51 8.10 -1.95 4.12
C GLU A 51 8.67 -2.64 2.88
N LEU A 52 7.81 -3.22 2.05
CA LEU A 52 8.21 -3.83 0.80
C LEU A 52 8.42 -2.76 -0.27
N ARG A 53 9.64 -2.69 -0.82
CA ARG A 53 10.06 -1.78 -1.89
C ARG A 53 10.51 -2.58 -3.11
N ASP A 54 10.29 -2.03 -4.29
CA ASP A 54 10.60 -2.69 -5.57
C ASP A 54 12.12 -2.85 -5.82
N ALA A 55 12.95 -1.99 -5.22
CA ALA A 55 14.40 -1.93 -5.45
C ALA A 55 14.82 -1.75 -6.93
N ASP A 56 13.89 -1.36 -7.80
CA ASP A 56 14.15 -0.96 -9.18
C ASP A 56 14.67 0.48 -9.24
N GLU A 57 15.99 0.65 -9.43
CA GLU A 57 16.64 1.96 -9.52
C GLU A 57 16.10 2.85 -10.66
N ALA A 58 15.55 2.26 -11.72
CA ALA A 58 14.96 3.02 -12.82
C ALA A 58 13.65 3.73 -12.41
N ARG A 59 13.00 3.28 -11.33
CA ARG A 59 11.73 3.82 -10.83
C ARG A 59 11.90 4.38 -9.43
N TYR A 60 11.79 5.71 -9.32
CA TYR A 60 11.86 6.42 -8.04
C TYR A 60 13.13 6.11 -7.22
N GLY A 61 14.24 5.71 -7.87
CA GLY A 61 15.50 5.34 -7.22
C GLY A 61 15.35 4.15 -6.26
N GLY A 62 14.67 3.09 -6.72
CA GLY A 62 14.46 1.86 -5.94
C GLY A 62 13.29 1.91 -4.95
N LYS A 63 12.60 3.06 -4.83
CA LYS A 63 11.56 3.27 -3.80
C LYS A 63 10.14 2.93 -4.26
N GLY A 64 9.96 2.41 -5.47
CA GLY A 64 8.67 1.91 -5.95
C GLY A 64 8.04 0.90 -4.99
N VAL A 65 6.71 0.75 -5.07
CA VAL A 65 5.93 -0.17 -4.23
C VAL A 65 4.96 -1.05 -5.03
N LEU A 66 5.22 -1.29 -6.32
CA LEU A 66 4.35 -2.14 -7.14
C LEU A 66 4.29 -3.58 -6.63
N ASP A 67 5.36 -4.11 -6.06
CA ASP A 67 5.33 -5.43 -5.45
C ASP A 67 4.43 -5.47 -4.21
N ALA A 68 4.41 -4.39 -3.41
CA ALA A 68 3.48 -4.27 -2.29
C ALA A 68 2.02 -4.19 -2.77
N VAL A 69 1.77 -3.39 -3.81
CA VAL A 69 0.43 -3.27 -4.45
C VAL A 69 -0.04 -4.62 -4.99
N ARG A 70 0.85 -5.38 -5.64
CA ARG A 70 0.52 -6.72 -6.16
C ARG A 70 0.11 -7.67 -5.04
N HIS A 71 0.81 -7.67 -3.90
CA HIS A 71 0.42 -8.50 -2.76
C HIS A 71 -0.97 -8.14 -2.23
N VAL A 72 -1.34 -6.86 -2.20
CA VAL A 72 -2.70 -6.44 -1.82
C VAL A 72 -3.74 -7.02 -2.79
N ASN A 73 -3.47 -6.94 -4.10
CA ASN A 73 -4.46 -7.32 -5.12
C ASN A 73 -4.56 -8.83 -5.37
N GLU A 74 -3.54 -9.62 -5.02
CA GLU A 74 -3.46 -11.04 -5.41
C GLU A 74 -3.33 -12.02 -4.24
N THR A 75 -2.87 -11.56 -3.07
CA THR A 75 -2.52 -12.46 -1.95
C THR A 75 -3.33 -12.23 -0.69
N ILE A 76 -3.73 -10.98 -0.41
CA ILE A 76 -4.48 -10.61 0.80
C ILE A 76 -5.97 -10.92 0.65
#